data_AF-A0A4P8HJ67-F1
#
_entry.id   AF-A0A4P8HJ67-F1
#
_cell.length_a   1.000
_cell.length_b   1.000
_cell.length_c   1.000
_cell.angle_alpha   90.00
_cell.angle_beta   90.00
_cell.angle_gamma   90.00
#
_symmetry.space_group_name_H-M   'P 1'
#
loop_
_entity.id
_entity.type
_entity.pdbx_description
1 polymer ?
#
loop_
_entity_poly.entity_id
_entity_poly.type
_entity_poly.pdbx_seq_one_letter_code
_entity_poly.pdbx_strand_id
1 'polypeptide(L)'
;MALLTVTEAARLARRSRASIYRDLEKGRLEKVFTADGALKIDSAALARAYGQIGRREEPGAPGASPAATDMAIQAVLRQVDGAAPVAGQVAGQVAESAEMAVLRERLAACEHRIVLLERIAQLEKAARQAADVTWRARLQGKEEVISALTMALARPEPQPLPQPRALPQLPGLPRDDAWPTWHHTPGGEKRAIN
;
A
#
# COMPACT_ATOMS: atom_id res chain seq x y z
N MET A 1 1.61 -41.40 -26.18
CA MET A 1 0.36 -40.64 -25.95
C MET A 1 0.75 -39.18 -25.86
N ALA A 2 0.05 -38.28 -26.56
CA ALA A 2 0.46 -36.87 -26.67
C ALA A 2 -0.30 -36.02 -25.65
N LEU A 3 0.42 -35.20 -24.89
CA LEU A 3 -0.15 -34.27 -23.92
C LEU A 3 -0.43 -32.92 -24.60
N LEU A 4 -1.70 -32.59 -24.72
CA LEU A 4 -2.18 -31.41 -25.44
C LEU A 4 -2.60 -30.32 -24.46
N THR A 5 -2.37 -29.07 -24.82
CA THR A 5 -3.02 -27.94 -24.15
C THR A 5 -4.52 -27.92 -24.45
N VAL A 6 -5.30 -27.23 -23.62
CA VAL A 6 -6.74 -27.01 -23.84
C VAL A 6 -7.03 -26.43 -25.23
N THR A 7 -6.16 -25.53 -25.70
CA THR A 7 -6.29 -24.89 -27.01
C THR A 7 -6.08 -25.87 -28.16
N GLU A 8 -5.06 -26.74 -28.05
CA GLU A 8 -4.78 -27.77 -29.05
C GLU A 8 -5.88 -28.83 -29.06
N ALA A 9 -6.33 -29.26 -27.88
CA ALA A 9 -7.45 -30.18 -27.73
C ALA A 9 -8.74 -29.62 -28.35
N ALA A 10 -9.05 -28.33 -28.13
CA ALA A 10 -10.20 -27.65 -28.72
C ALA A 10 -10.14 -27.64 -30.26
N ARG A 11 -8.96 -27.35 -30.82
CA ARG A 11 -8.73 -27.39 -32.27
C ARG A 11 -8.92 -28.79 -32.84
N LEU A 12 -8.32 -29.79 -32.18
CA LEU A 12 -8.36 -31.18 -32.62
C LEU A 12 -9.76 -31.80 -32.51
N ALA A 13 -10.50 -31.49 -31.45
CA ALA A 13 -11.87 -31.95 -31.25
C ALA A 13 -12.93 -31.13 -32.01
N ARG A 14 -12.53 -30.05 -32.72
CA ARG A 14 -13.42 -29.06 -33.36
C ARG A 14 -14.53 -28.55 -32.41
N ARG A 15 -14.15 -28.24 -31.16
CA ARG A 15 -15.05 -27.70 -30.13
C ARG A 15 -14.51 -26.39 -29.57
N SER A 16 -15.39 -25.58 -28.98
CA SER A 16 -14.97 -24.37 -28.29
C SER A 16 -14.19 -24.72 -27.02
N ARG A 17 -13.21 -23.88 -26.62
CA ARG A 17 -12.44 -24.05 -25.37
C ARG A 17 -13.35 -24.15 -24.15
N ALA A 18 -14.45 -23.41 -24.11
CA ALA A 18 -15.46 -23.47 -23.05
C ALA A 18 -16.14 -24.84 -22.95
N SER A 19 -16.29 -25.56 -24.07
CA SER A 19 -16.85 -26.92 -24.06
C SER A 19 -15.84 -27.92 -23.51
N ILE A 20 -14.55 -27.75 -23.84
CA ILE A 20 -13.46 -28.56 -23.25
C ILE A 20 -13.40 -28.37 -21.73
N TYR A 21 -13.47 -27.14 -21.23
CA TYR A 21 -13.50 -26.89 -19.78
C TYR A 21 -14.73 -27.51 -19.10
N ARG A 22 -15.93 -27.37 -19.69
CA ARG A 22 -17.14 -28.01 -19.17
C ARG A 22 -17.03 -29.54 -19.13
N ASP A 23 -16.42 -30.15 -20.14
CA ASP A 23 -16.23 -31.60 -20.19
C ASP A 23 -15.14 -32.10 -19.22
N LEU A 24 -14.15 -31.26 -18.90
CA LEU A 24 -13.19 -31.50 -17.80
C LEU A 24 -13.84 -31.37 -16.42
N GLU A 25 -14.76 -30.43 -16.23
CA GLU A 25 -15.52 -30.27 -14.97
C GLU A 25 -16.49 -31.43 -14.75
N LYS A 26 -17.13 -31.90 -15.81
CA LYS A 26 -18.07 -33.05 -15.79
C LYS A 26 -17.38 -34.41 -15.71
N GLY A 27 -16.04 -34.46 -15.69
CA GLY A 27 -15.27 -35.70 -15.62
C GLY A 27 -15.30 -36.54 -16.90
N ARG A 28 -15.78 -35.97 -18.02
CA ARG A 28 -15.76 -36.64 -19.33
C ARG A 28 -14.36 -36.65 -19.95
N LEU A 29 -13.55 -35.66 -19.60
CA LEU A 29 -12.13 -35.60 -19.92
C LEU A 29 -11.31 -35.65 -18.62
N GLU A 30 -10.17 -36.34 -18.69
CA GLU A 30 -9.24 -36.43 -17.57
C GLU A 30 -8.30 -35.22 -17.54
N LYS A 31 -8.09 -34.67 -16.33
CA LYS A 31 -7.16 -33.56 -16.08
C LYS A 31 -5.78 -34.14 -15.77
N VAL A 32 -4.80 -33.93 -16.64
CA VAL A 32 -3.41 -34.33 -16.38
C VAL A 32 -2.59 -33.09 -16.08
N PHE A 33 -1.88 -33.07 -14.97
CA PHE A 33 -0.97 -31.97 -14.63
C PHE A 33 0.47 -32.41 -14.90
N THR A 34 1.21 -31.60 -15.67
CA THR A 34 2.66 -31.78 -15.86
C THR A 34 3.40 -31.40 -14.56
N ALA A 35 4.66 -31.80 -14.41
CA ALA A 35 5.53 -31.40 -13.29
C ALA A 35 5.59 -29.87 -13.10
N ASP A 36 5.40 -29.10 -14.17
CA ASP A 36 5.35 -27.62 -14.16
C ASP A 36 4.00 -27.04 -13.69
N GLY A 37 3.03 -27.89 -13.31
CA GLY A 37 1.68 -27.49 -12.88
C GLY A 37 0.73 -27.12 -14.02
N ALA A 38 1.16 -27.21 -15.28
CA ALA A 38 0.32 -26.91 -16.44
C ALA A 38 -0.73 -28.01 -16.70
N LEU A 39 -1.98 -27.60 -16.96
CA LEU A 39 -3.05 -28.51 -17.35
C LEU A 39 -2.86 -29.00 -18.79
N LYS A 40 -2.76 -30.31 -18.94
CA LYS A 40 -2.69 -31.03 -20.19
C LYS A 40 -3.83 -32.06 -20.28
N ILE A 41 -4.19 -32.38 -21.50
CA ILE A 41 -5.22 -33.35 -21.85
C ILE A 41 -4.55 -34.42 -22.70
N ASP A 42 -4.74 -35.68 -22.34
CA ASP A 42 -4.23 -36.80 -23.12
C ASP A 42 -5.01 -36.94 -24.44
N SER A 43 -4.30 -37.01 -25.56
CA SER A 43 -4.88 -37.24 -26.88
C SER A 43 -5.72 -38.52 -26.96
N ALA A 44 -5.42 -39.56 -26.18
CA ALA A 44 -6.23 -40.78 -26.13
C ALA A 44 -7.53 -40.59 -25.32
N ALA A 45 -7.50 -39.81 -24.24
CA ALA A 45 -8.71 -39.45 -23.49
C ALA A 45 -9.63 -38.58 -24.37
N LEU A 46 -9.04 -37.67 -25.14
CA LEU A 46 -9.74 -36.84 -26.10
C LEU A 46 -10.41 -37.69 -27.20
N ALA A 47 -9.70 -38.71 -27.71
CA ALA A 47 -10.23 -39.61 -28.75
C ALA A 47 -11.36 -40.50 -28.20
N ARG A 48 -11.26 -40.95 -26.94
CA ARG A 48 -12.34 -41.68 -26.27
C ARG A 48 -13.59 -40.82 -26.07
N ALA A 49 -13.42 -39.57 -25.65
CA ALA A 49 -14.53 -38.67 -25.35
C ALA A 49 -15.26 -38.16 -26.60
N TYR A 50 -14.54 -37.92 -27.70
CA TYR A 50 -15.08 -37.27 -28.89
C TYR A 50 -14.97 -38.09 -30.19
N GLY A 51 -14.38 -39.29 -30.16
CA GLY A 51 -14.21 -40.15 -31.34
C GLY A 51 -12.93 -39.84 -32.13
N GLN A 52 -12.86 -40.28 -33.39
CA GLN A 52 -11.67 -40.10 -34.24
C GLN A 52 -11.34 -38.62 -34.45
N ILE A 53 -10.27 -38.20 -33.79
CA ILE A 53 -9.69 -36.86 -33.90
C ILE A 53 -8.95 -36.77 -35.22
N GLY A 54 -9.33 -35.81 -36.07
CA GLY A 54 -8.55 -35.48 -37.28
C GLY A 54 -8.94 -36.20 -38.57
N ARG A 55 -10.05 -36.95 -38.62
CA ARG A 55 -10.56 -37.40 -39.92
C ARG A 55 -11.21 -36.21 -40.65
N ARG A 56 -10.54 -35.72 -41.70
CA ARG A 56 -11.16 -34.94 -42.77
C ARG A 56 -12.30 -35.82 -43.32
N GLU A 57 -13.53 -35.34 -43.23
CA GLU A 57 -14.68 -36.08 -43.78
C GLU A 57 -14.46 -36.29 -45.28
N GLU A 58 -14.66 -37.54 -45.71
CA GLU A 58 -15.03 -37.88 -47.09
C GLU A 58 -16.30 -37.10 -47.47
N PRO A 59 -16.40 -36.61 -48.71
CA PRO A 59 -17.46 -35.69 -49.12
C PRO A 59 -18.82 -36.42 -49.18
N GLY A 60 -19.68 -36.22 -48.18
CA GLY A 60 -21.02 -36.82 -48.22
C GLY A 60 -21.90 -36.77 -46.97
N ALA A 61 -21.45 -36.28 -45.82
CA ALA A 61 -22.35 -35.97 -44.70
C ALA A 61 -22.99 -34.58 -44.92
N PRO A 62 -24.23 -34.30 -44.46
CA PRO A 62 -24.95 -33.05 -44.71
C PRO A 62 -24.38 -31.92 -43.85
N GLY A 63 -23.13 -31.56 -44.11
CA GLY A 63 -22.49 -30.32 -43.71
C GLY A 63 -22.65 -29.30 -44.84
N ALA A 64 -22.84 -28.04 -44.45
CA ALA A 64 -23.07 -26.87 -45.31
C ALA A 64 -22.56 -27.04 -46.74
N SER A 65 -23.47 -26.94 -47.72
CA SER A 65 -23.11 -27.05 -49.13
C SER A 65 -21.96 -26.10 -49.48
N PRO A 66 -21.15 -26.40 -50.51
CA PRO A 66 -20.14 -25.45 -51.00
C PRO A 66 -20.71 -24.05 -51.21
N ALA A 67 -21.96 -23.97 -51.67
CA ALA A 67 -22.70 -22.72 -51.79
C ALA A 67 -22.98 -22.04 -50.45
N ALA A 68 -23.32 -22.78 -49.39
CA ALA A 68 -23.48 -22.22 -48.03
C ALA A 68 -22.16 -21.75 -47.43
N THR A 69 -21.05 -22.42 -47.75
CA THR A 69 -19.70 -22.00 -47.36
C THR A 69 -19.29 -20.74 -48.11
N ASP A 70 -19.55 -20.67 -49.42
CA ASP A 70 -19.32 -19.47 -50.23
C ASP A 70 -20.22 -18.32 -49.80
N MET A 71 -21.48 -18.57 -49.43
CA MET A 71 -22.35 -17.53 -48.86
C MET A 71 -21.86 -17.04 -47.50
N ALA A 72 -21.31 -17.93 -46.66
CA ALA A 72 -20.70 -17.52 -45.40
C ALA A 72 -19.41 -16.72 -45.62
N ILE A 73 -18.58 -17.11 -46.59
CA ILE A 73 -17.37 -16.36 -46.99
C ILE A 73 -17.76 -15.00 -47.54
N GLN A 74 -18.74 -14.93 -48.45
CA GLN A 74 -19.23 -13.66 -48.98
C GLN A 74 -19.91 -12.79 -47.93
N ALA A 75 -20.60 -13.37 -46.94
CA ALA A 75 -21.17 -12.63 -45.82
C ALA A 75 -20.10 -12.04 -44.90
N VAL A 76 -19.03 -12.78 -44.63
CA VAL A 76 -17.88 -12.30 -43.85
C VAL A 76 -17.12 -11.22 -44.62
N LEU A 77 -16.88 -11.41 -45.91
CA LEU A 77 -16.26 -10.37 -46.76
C LEU A 77 -17.14 -9.13 -46.79
N ARG A 78 -18.46 -9.26 -46.95
CA ARG A 78 -19.40 -8.13 -46.89
C ARG A 78 -19.49 -7.49 -45.50
N GLN A 79 -19.13 -8.18 -44.42
CA GLN A 79 -19.04 -7.62 -43.08
C GLN A 79 -17.73 -6.87 -42.83
N VAL A 80 -16.67 -7.23 -43.56
CA VAL A 80 -15.37 -6.53 -43.57
C VAL A 80 -15.40 -5.33 -44.53
N ASP A 81 -16.02 -5.49 -45.70
CA ASP A 81 -16.24 -4.45 -46.72
C ASP A 81 -17.42 -3.54 -46.35
N GLY A 82 -18.36 -4.06 -45.57
CA GLY A 82 -19.46 -3.32 -44.98
C GLY A 82 -18.93 -2.47 -43.84
N ALA A 83 -18.47 -1.28 -44.19
CA ALA A 83 -18.23 -0.18 -43.29
C ALA A 83 -19.52 0.15 -42.49
N ALA A 84 -19.84 -0.65 -41.47
CA ALA A 84 -20.53 -0.15 -40.29
C ALA A 84 -19.70 1.03 -39.76
N PRO A 85 -20.32 2.11 -39.27
CA PRO A 85 -19.65 3.39 -39.18
C PRO A 85 -18.45 3.26 -38.24
N VAL A 86 -17.25 3.25 -38.81
CA VAL A 86 -15.98 3.30 -38.09
C VAL A 86 -16.01 4.46 -37.09
N ALA A 87 -16.77 5.52 -37.41
CA ALA A 87 -17.08 6.62 -36.51
C ALA A 87 -17.63 6.19 -35.13
N GLY A 88 -18.50 5.18 -35.04
CA GLY A 88 -19.07 4.73 -33.76
C GLY A 88 -18.09 3.90 -32.91
N GLN A 89 -17.28 3.06 -33.56
CA GLN A 89 -16.24 2.29 -32.87
C GLN A 89 -15.06 3.17 -32.43
N VAL A 90 -14.65 4.11 -33.27
CA VAL A 90 -13.62 5.09 -32.93
C VAL A 90 -14.12 6.04 -31.85
N ALA A 91 -15.38 6.48 -31.89
CA ALA A 91 -15.96 7.29 -30.81
C ALA A 91 -16.02 6.53 -29.47
N GLY A 92 -16.39 5.25 -29.48
CA GLY A 92 -16.35 4.39 -28.29
C GLY A 92 -14.93 4.22 -27.73
N GLN A 93 -13.95 3.95 -28.59
CA GLN A 93 -12.54 3.82 -28.18
C GLN A 93 -11.94 5.12 -27.63
N VAL A 94 -12.31 6.27 -28.22
CA VAL A 94 -11.86 7.59 -27.72
C VAL A 94 -12.51 7.89 -26.36
N ALA A 95 -13.78 7.56 -26.17
CA ALA A 95 -14.46 7.70 -24.88
C ALA A 95 -13.82 6.80 -23.80
N GLU A 96 -13.58 5.52 -24.10
CA GLU A 96 -12.89 4.59 -23.19
C GLU A 96 -11.48 5.06 -22.86
N SER A 97 -10.74 5.59 -23.85
CA SER A 97 -9.40 6.15 -23.63
C SER A 97 -9.43 7.39 -22.72
N ALA A 98 -10.44 8.25 -22.90
CA ALA A 98 -10.62 9.44 -22.06
C ALA A 98 -11.00 9.05 -20.62
N GLU A 99 -11.90 8.08 -20.44
CA GLU A 99 -12.24 7.52 -19.13
C GLU A 99 -11.01 6.90 -18.45
N MET A 100 -10.21 6.13 -19.18
CA MET A 100 -8.97 5.55 -18.67
C MET A 100 -7.93 6.62 -18.29
N ALA A 101 -7.86 7.74 -19.01
CA ALA A 101 -7.00 8.86 -18.65
C ALA A 101 -7.43 9.50 -17.32
N VAL A 102 -8.74 9.76 -17.15
CA VAL A 102 -9.30 10.29 -15.90
C VAL A 102 -9.05 9.35 -14.72
N LEU A 103 -9.22 8.04 -14.92
CA LEU A 103 -8.96 7.06 -13.87
C LEU A 103 -7.47 7.03 -13.47
N ARG A 104 -6.55 7.14 -14.43
CA ARG A 104 -5.11 7.23 -14.14
C ARG A 104 -4.74 8.49 -13.38
N GLU A 105 -5.32 9.63 -13.74
CA GLU A 105 -5.11 10.89 -13.01
C GLU A 105 -5.61 10.80 -11.57
N ARG A 106 -6.81 10.24 -11.37
CA ARG A 106 -7.37 10.00 -10.03
C ARG A 106 -6.50 9.03 -9.22
N LEU A 107 -5.97 7.97 -9.85
CA LEU A 107 -5.05 7.04 -9.20
C LEU A 107 -3.78 7.76 -8.75
N ALA A 108 -3.16 8.55 -9.62
CA ALA A 108 -1.95 9.32 -9.31
C ALA A 108 -2.19 10.32 -8.16
N ALA A 109 -3.36 10.97 -8.12
CA ALA A 109 -3.74 11.86 -7.03
C ALA A 109 -3.90 11.11 -5.70
N CYS A 110 -4.50 9.91 -5.72
CA CYS A 110 -4.61 9.04 -4.55
C CYS A 110 -3.24 8.57 -4.06
N GLU A 111 -2.35 8.15 -4.96
CA GLU A 111 -0.98 7.74 -4.64
C GLU A 111 -0.20 8.89 -3.99
N HIS A 112 -0.28 10.10 -4.57
CA HIS A 112 0.35 11.28 -3.99
C HIS A 112 -0.19 11.59 -2.58
N ARG A 113 -1.50 11.47 -2.39
CA ARG A 113 -2.13 11.66 -1.07
C ARG A 113 -1.64 10.63 -0.06
N ILE A 114 -1.47 9.36 -0.45
CA ILE A 114 -0.93 8.30 0.42
C ILE A 114 0.48 8.68 0.88
N VAL A 115 1.36 9.07 -0.05
CA VAL A 115 2.73 9.49 0.27
C VAL A 115 2.75 10.66 1.27
N LEU A 116 1.88 11.66 1.08
CA LEU A 116 1.77 12.78 2.02
C LEU A 116 1.30 12.34 3.41
N LEU A 117 0.31 11.45 3.48
CA LEU A 117 -0.20 10.93 4.75
C LEU A 117 0.86 10.10 5.49
N GLU A 118 1.63 9.28 4.77
CA GLU A 118 2.75 8.55 5.35
C GLU A 118 3.83 9.50 5.89
N ARG A 119 4.13 10.59 5.16
CA ARG A 119 5.07 11.61 5.62
C ARG A 119 4.56 12.32 6.88
N ILE A 120 3.28 12.66 6.95
CA ILE A 120 2.66 13.27 8.13
C ILE A 120 2.76 12.32 9.32
N ALA A 121 2.40 11.05 9.16
CA ALA A 121 2.47 10.07 10.23
C ALA A 121 3.91 9.89 10.77
N GLN A 122 4.92 9.92 9.89
CA GLN A 122 6.33 9.90 10.30
C GLN A 122 6.70 11.15 11.11
N LEU A 123 6.29 12.33 10.67
CA LEU A 123 6.56 13.60 11.36
C LEU A 123 5.88 13.64 12.73
N GLU A 124 4.64 13.18 12.84
CA GLU A 124 3.94 13.07 14.12
C GLU A 124 4.65 12.13 15.08
N LYS A 125 5.10 10.97 14.60
CA LYS A 125 5.89 10.03 15.41
C LYS A 125 7.19 10.67 15.90
N ALA A 126 7.92 11.35 15.03
CA ALA A 126 9.15 12.05 15.39
C ALA A 126 8.90 13.17 16.42
N ALA A 127 7.81 13.93 16.25
CA ALA A 127 7.42 14.98 17.20
C ALA A 127 7.09 14.42 18.59
N ARG A 128 6.36 13.30 18.68
CA ARG A 128 6.08 12.62 19.95
C ARG A 128 7.36 12.14 20.63
N GLN A 129 8.27 11.53 19.87
CA GLN A 129 9.57 11.07 20.40
C GLN A 129 10.43 12.24 20.91
N ALA A 130 10.47 13.35 20.19
CA ALA A 130 11.17 14.56 20.62
C ALA A 130 10.57 15.13 21.91
N ALA A 131 9.23 15.21 21.99
CA ALA A 131 8.54 15.64 23.19
C ALA A 131 8.85 14.75 24.40
N ASP A 132 8.81 13.42 24.23
CA ASP A 132 9.15 12.45 25.28
C ASP A 132 10.59 12.64 25.79
N VAL A 133 11.56 12.85 24.90
CA VAL A 133 12.95 13.11 25.28
C VAL A 133 13.07 14.40 26.09
N THR A 134 12.41 15.48 25.65
CA THR A 134 12.44 16.75 26.40
C THR A 134 11.78 16.63 27.78
N TRP A 135 10.70 15.86 27.88
CA TRP A 135 10.01 15.63 29.15
C TRP A 135 10.87 14.81 30.11
N ARG A 136 11.51 13.74 29.62
CA ARG A 136 12.43 12.93 30.44
C ARG A 136 13.63 13.75 30.93
N ALA A 137 14.23 14.56 30.07
CA ALA A 137 15.34 15.44 30.46
C ALA A 137 14.91 16.43 31.56
N ARG A 138 13.71 17.02 31.44
CA ARG A 138 13.17 17.89 32.49
C ARG A 138 12.90 17.14 33.79
N LEU A 139 12.41 15.91 33.72
CA LEU A 139 12.16 15.09 34.90
C LEU A 139 13.49 14.75 35.60
N GLN A 140 14.50 14.32 34.85
CA GLN A 140 15.84 14.03 35.38
C GLN A 140 16.44 15.25 36.07
N GLY A 141 16.39 16.43 35.45
CA GLY A 141 16.89 17.65 36.08
C GLY A 141 16.13 18.01 37.38
N LYS A 142 14.83 17.72 37.46
CA LYS A 142 14.07 17.89 38.72
C LYS A 142 14.53 16.91 39.80
N GLU A 143 14.74 15.64 39.45
CA GLU A 143 15.24 14.62 40.38
C GLU A 143 16.66 14.95 40.88
N GLU A 144 17.53 15.45 40.02
CA GLU A 144 18.87 15.91 40.39
C GLU A 144 18.81 17.06 41.42
N VAL A 145 17.92 18.03 41.22
CA VAL A 145 17.71 19.14 42.17
C VAL A 145 17.16 18.63 43.50
N ILE A 146 16.16 17.74 43.48
CA ILE A 146 15.59 17.14 44.70
C ILE A 146 16.67 16.39 45.46
N SER A 147 17.49 15.59 44.77
CA SER A 147 18.60 14.85 45.36
C SER A 147 19.62 15.80 46.00
N ALA A 148 20.03 16.85 45.29
CA ALA A 148 20.98 17.84 45.80
C ALA A 148 20.45 18.57 47.05
N LEU A 149 19.17 18.97 47.05
CA LEU A 149 18.52 19.60 48.20
C LEU A 149 18.41 18.62 49.38
N THR A 150 18.04 17.37 49.12
CA THR A 150 17.96 16.32 50.14
C THR A 150 19.32 16.10 50.79
N MET A 151 20.40 16.02 49.99
CA MET A 151 21.77 15.92 50.49
C MET A 151 22.21 17.15 51.27
N ALA A 152 21.81 18.36 50.86
CA ALA A 152 22.13 19.59 51.58
C ALA A 152 21.42 19.65 52.94
N LEU A 153 20.15 19.24 53.00
CA LEU A 153 19.37 19.17 54.25
C LEU A 153 19.85 18.06 55.18
N ALA A 154 20.39 16.97 54.63
CA ALA A 154 20.94 15.86 55.41
C ALA A 154 22.33 16.18 56.01
N ARG A 155 22.98 17.30 55.64
CA ARG A 155 24.22 17.72 56.30
C ARG A 155 23.93 18.14 57.74
N PRO A 156 24.59 17.55 58.74
CA PRO A 156 24.47 18.02 60.12
C PRO A 156 24.96 19.48 60.21
N GLU A 157 24.33 20.28 61.07
CA GLU A 157 24.75 21.66 61.31
C GLU A 157 26.26 21.72 61.59
N PRO A 158 26.98 22.71 61.03
CA PRO A 158 28.36 22.95 61.43
C PRO A 158 28.40 23.21 62.93
N GLN A 159 29.26 22.48 63.64
CA GLN A 159 29.52 22.65 65.07
C GLN A 159 29.62 24.14 65.42
N PRO A 160 28.93 24.62 66.47
CA PRO A 160 28.96 26.03 66.83
C PRO A 160 30.41 26.45 67.08
N LEU A 161 30.86 27.47 66.34
CA LEU A 161 32.15 28.11 66.52
C LEU A 161 32.30 28.52 68.01
N PRO A 162 33.50 28.38 68.61
CA PRO A 162 33.72 28.83 69.97
C PRO A 162 33.39 30.33 70.08
N GLN A 163 32.60 30.69 71.09
CA GLN A 163 32.10 32.05 71.29
C GLN A 163 33.26 33.06 71.26
N PRO A 164 33.18 34.14 70.46
CA PRO A 164 34.20 35.18 70.51
C PRO A 164 34.13 35.88 71.87
N ARG A 165 35.25 35.89 72.59
CA ARG A 165 35.44 36.72 73.80
C ARG A 165 35.02 38.15 73.48
N ALA A 166 34.15 38.72 74.32
CA ALA A 166 33.68 40.09 74.21
C ALA A 166 34.87 41.07 74.10
N LEU A 167 35.03 41.67 72.93
CA LEU A 167 35.85 42.86 72.75
C LEU A 167 34.99 44.10 73.07
N PRO A 168 35.57 45.15 73.66
CA PRO A 168 34.83 46.36 74.03
C PRO A 168 34.30 47.07 72.77
N GLN A 169 33.02 47.44 72.80
CA GLN A 169 32.29 48.06 71.69
C GLN A 169 32.82 49.48 71.43
N LEU A 170 33.26 49.72 70.18
CA LEU A 170 33.51 51.06 69.64
C LEU A 170 32.21 51.62 69.05
N PRO A 171 31.82 52.88 69.35
CA PRO A 171 30.58 53.44 68.82
C PRO A 171 30.79 53.97 67.40
N GLY A 172 29.90 53.58 66.47
CA GLY A 172 29.66 54.35 65.24
C GLY A 172 30.03 53.70 63.90
N LEU A 173 29.68 52.43 63.66
CA LEU A 173 29.60 51.90 62.28
C LEU A 173 28.14 51.63 61.91
N PRO A 174 27.64 52.19 60.79
CA PRO A 174 26.30 51.90 60.32
C PRO A 174 26.20 50.42 59.88
N ARG A 175 25.10 49.79 60.29
CA ARG A 175 24.73 48.42 59.93
C ARG A 175 24.36 48.39 58.43
N ASP A 176 25.24 47.85 57.59
CA ASP A 176 24.89 47.44 56.22
C ASP A 176 24.10 46.12 56.27
N ASP A 177 22.88 46.17 56.83
CA ASP A 177 21.89 45.09 56.75
C ASP A 177 20.99 45.32 55.51
N ALA A 178 21.58 45.42 54.33
CA ALA A 178 20.85 45.53 53.06
C ALA A 178 21.06 44.26 52.22
N TRP A 179 20.38 43.18 52.60
CA TRP A 179 20.18 42.05 51.70
C TRP A 179 19.22 42.48 50.57
N PRO A 180 19.49 42.16 49.30
CA PRO A 180 18.63 42.58 48.20
C PRO A 180 17.27 41.89 48.29
N THR A 181 16.20 42.66 48.49
CA THR A 181 14.83 42.18 48.39
C THR A 181 14.44 42.04 46.92
N TRP A 182 14.22 40.81 46.47
CA TRP A 182 13.67 40.53 45.15
C TRP A 182 12.20 40.97 45.12
N HIS A 183 11.95 42.18 44.64
CA HIS A 183 10.58 42.63 44.36
C HIS A 183 10.13 42.05 43.01
N HIS A 184 9.14 41.15 43.03
CA HIS A 184 8.43 40.75 41.82
C HIS A 184 7.57 41.92 41.33
N THR A 185 7.92 42.50 40.18
CA THR A 185 7.07 43.44 39.46
C THR A 185 5.97 42.67 38.70
N PRO A 186 4.68 42.94 38.92
CA PRO A 186 3.60 42.31 38.16
C PRO A 186 3.44 43.07 36.85
N GLY A 187 4.13 42.64 35.79
CA GLY A 187 4.05 43.32 34.50
C GLY A 187 5.11 42.89 33.49
N GLY A 188 5.36 41.58 33.35
CA GLY A 188 6.22 41.06 32.28
C GLY A 188 5.40 40.77 31.03
N GLU A 189 5.39 41.71 30.08
CA GLU A 189 4.81 41.51 28.74
C GLU A 189 5.47 40.30 28.05
N LYS A 190 4.64 39.35 27.64
CA LYS A 190 5.05 38.23 26.79
C LYS A 190 5.28 38.76 25.38
N ARG A 191 6.53 39.00 24.99
CA ARG A 191 6.88 39.14 23.57
C ARG A 191 6.78 37.78 22.90
N ALA A 192 5.81 37.65 22.00
CA ALA A 192 5.73 36.56 21.05
C ALA A 192 6.96 36.63 20.12
N ILE A 193 7.65 35.50 20.00
CA ILE A 193 8.72 35.29 19.02
C ILE A 193 8.02 34.94 17.71
N ASN A 194 8.22 35.77 16.68
CA ASN A 194 7.91 35.45 15.28
C ASN A 194 8.95 34.48 14.73
#